data_AF-E5YCJ6-F1
#
_entry.id   AF-E5YCJ6-F1
#
_cell.length_a   1.000
_cell.length_b   1.000
_cell.length_c   1.000
_cell.angle_alpha   90.00
_cell.angle_beta   90.00
_cell.angle_gamma   90.00
#
_symmetry.space_group_name_H-M   'P 1'
#
loop_
_entity.id
_entity.type
_entity.pdbx_description
1 polymer ?
#
loop_
_entity_poly.entity_id
_entity_poly.type
_entity_poly.pdbx_seq_one_letter_code
_entity_poly.pdbx_strand_id
1 'polypeptide(L)'
;MISGILVSPGIAFGKALLLKEDEIIINRKKIAAEEVEQEIARFKAGRDKASEQLETIRVKASETFGEEKAAIFEGHIMLLEDEELEQEIIALIKDSKMTADAAAHEVVEGQAKALEELDDEYLKERAADVRDIGKRLLMNILGMTIVDLSAIQEEVILVATDLTPSETAQLNLNKVLGFITDLGGRTSHTSIMARSLELPAIVGTSDVTKQVKNGDFLILDAVNNKIYVNPTAEIVEELKAVQNQYVSEKNELVKLKDLPAITLDGHQVEVCANIGTVRDIAGAERNGAEGVGLYRTEFLFMDRDAFPTEEEQFQAYKAVAEGMGSQAVIVRTMDIGGDKDLPYMDLPKEENPFLGWRAIRICLDRKEILHAQLRAILRASAFGKLRIMFPMVISVEEVRELKGELELLKAQLREEGKAFDETIEVGVMVETPAAATIARHLAKEVDFFSIGTNDLTQYTLAVDRGNELISHLYNPMSPSVLTLIKQVIDASHAEGKWTGMCGELAGDERATLLLLGMGLDEFSMSSISIPRIKKIIRNSNFEDVKALADEALNQPTAEDLMNVVNKFIEEKTLC
;
A
#
# COMPACT_ATOMS: atom_id res chain seq x y z
N MET A 1 5.17 25.39 -17.14
CA MET A 1 5.66 24.12 -16.58
C MET A 1 4.56 23.61 -15.70
N ILE A 2 4.03 22.43 -15.99
CA ILE A 2 2.89 21.84 -15.27
C ILE A 2 3.44 20.77 -14.33
N SER A 3 2.97 20.75 -13.09
CA SER A 3 3.34 19.78 -12.05
C SER A 3 2.08 19.37 -11.29
N GLY A 4 2.10 18.20 -10.66
CA GLY A 4 0.99 17.73 -9.85
C GLY A 4 1.48 16.92 -8.66
N ILE A 5 0.79 15.83 -8.37
CA ILE A 5 1.14 14.84 -7.37
C ILE A 5 1.71 13.63 -8.09
N LEU A 6 2.95 13.27 -7.75
CA LEU A 6 3.59 12.06 -8.26
C LEU A 6 2.90 10.81 -7.70
N VAL A 7 2.53 9.91 -8.60
CA VAL A 7 1.84 8.66 -8.25
C VAL A 7 2.69 7.46 -8.60
N SER A 8 3.07 7.36 -9.87
CA SER A 8 3.78 6.20 -10.42
C SER A 8 4.97 6.70 -11.24
N PRO A 9 6.20 6.28 -10.91
CA PRO A 9 7.41 6.83 -11.49
C PRO A 9 7.68 6.30 -12.90
N GLY A 10 8.21 7.18 -13.74
CA GLY A 10 8.70 6.83 -15.07
C GLY A 10 8.63 8.01 -16.03
N ILE A 11 9.12 7.80 -17.25
CA ILE A 11 9.16 8.84 -18.28
C ILE A 11 8.50 8.32 -19.56
N ALA A 12 7.44 9.00 -19.99
CA ALA A 12 6.70 8.67 -21.20
C ALA A 12 6.76 9.81 -22.22
N PHE A 13 6.86 9.43 -23.49
CA PHE A 13 6.87 10.33 -24.65
C PHE A 13 5.73 9.94 -25.56
N GLY A 14 4.80 10.84 -25.84
CA GLY A 14 3.65 10.48 -26.67
C GLY A 14 2.79 11.67 -27.02
N LYS A 15 1.84 11.44 -27.92
CA LYS A 15 0.82 12.45 -28.21
C LYS A 15 -0.22 12.47 -27.08
N ALA A 16 -0.69 13.66 -26.73
CA ALA A 16 -1.81 13.83 -25.82
C ALA A 16 -3.09 13.25 -26.43
N LEU A 17 -3.74 12.35 -25.72
CA LEU A 17 -5.14 12.01 -25.95
C LEU A 17 -5.98 12.70 -24.87
N LEU A 18 -6.64 13.79 -25.25
CA LEU A 18 -7.50 14.53 -24.32
C LEU A 18 -8.87 13.86 -24.25
N LEU A 19 -9.20 13.29 -23.09
CA LEU A 19 -10.56 12.86 -22.77
C LEU A 19 -11.41 14.10 -22.52
N LYS A 20 -12.18 14.48 -23.53
CA LYS A 20 -13.24 15.48 -23.37
C LYS A 20 -14.48 14.78 -22.87
N GLU A 21 -14.95 15.21 -21.71
CA GLU A 21 -16.28 14.86 -21.26
C GLU A 21 -17.30 15.74 -22.01
N ASP A 22 -18.20 15.10 -22.76
CA ASP A 22 -19.37 15.81 -23.27
C ASP A 22 -20.30 16.12 -22.10
N GLU A 23 -20.69 17.38 -21.95
CA GLU A 23 -21.55 17.82 -20.86
C GLU A 23 -22.94 17.18 -20.98
N ILE A 24 -23.36 16.47 -19.92
CA ILE A 24 -24.66 15.81 -19.86
C ILE A 24 -25.73 16.88 -19.64
N ILE A 25 -26.49 17.20 -20.69
CA ILE A 25 -27.59 18.16 -20.61
C ILE A 25 -28.87 17.42 -20.21
N ILE A 26 -29.28 17.62 -18.96
CA ILE A 26 -30.48 16.98 -18.40
C ILE A 26 -31.74 17.77 -18.77
N ASN A 27 -32.73 17.10 -19.37
CA ASN A 27 -33.99 17.72 -19.74
C ASN A 27 -34.99 17.72 -18.58
N ARG A 28 -35.01 18.80 -17.80
CA ARG A 28 -35.96 18.95 -16.67
C ARG A 28 -37.39 19.33 -17.05
N LYS A 29 -37.78 19.21 -18.33
CA LYS A 29 -39.16 19.50 -18.75
C LYS A 29 -40.07 18.35 -18.35
N LYS A 30 -41.29 18.67 -17.93
CA LYS A 30 -42.30 17.65 -17.64
C LYS A 30 -42.78 16.98 -18.93
N ILE A 31 -42.89 15.65 -18.90
CA ILE A 31 -43.37 14.85 -20.02
C ILE A 31 -44.90 14.79 -20.05
N ALA A 32 -45.48 14.56 -21.23
CA ALA A 32 -46.90 14.30 -21.35
C ALA A 32 -47.26 12.91 -20.80
N ALA A 33 -48.51 12.71 -20.39
CA ALA A 33 -48.96 11.41 -19.85
C ALA A 33 -48.81 10.26 -20.86
N GLU A 34 -48.83 10.57 -22.15
CA GLU A 34 -48.67 9.64 -23.27
C GLU A 34 -47.21 9.19 -23.47
N GLU A 35 -46.24 9.97 -22.98
CA GLU A 35 -44.80 9.72 -23.13
C GLU A 35 -44.21 8.89 -21.98
N VAL A 36 -45.00 8.62 -20.92
CA VAL A 36 -44.55 7.92 -19.71
C VAL A 36 -44.03 6.52 -20.00
N GLU A 37 -44.79 5.72 -20.76
CA GLU A 37 -44.37 4.36 -21.13
C GLU A 37 -43.12 4.37 -22.03
N GLN A 38 -42.99 5.39 -22.89
CA GLN A 38 -41.82 5.56 -23.76
C GLN A 38 -40.56 5.90 -22.95
N GLU A 39 -40.66 6.79 -21.96
CA GLU A 39 -39.54 7.14 -21.09
C GLU A 39 -39.14 5.98 -20.16
N ILE A 40 -40.10 5.19 -19.67
CA ILE A 40 -39.79 3.95 -18.93
C ILE A 40 -39.03 2.96 -19.82
N ALA A 41 -39.49 2.73 -21.05
CA ALA A 41 -38.81 1.85 -21.99
C ALA A 41 -37.41 2.38 -22.35
N ARG A 42 -37.25 3.70 -22.46
CA ARG A 42 -35.96 4.36 -22.71
C ARG A 42 -34.99 4.19 -21.54
N PHE A 43 -35.47 4.35 -20.31
CA PHE A 43 -34.68 4.05 -19.10
C PHE A 43 -34.20 2.61 -19.10
N LYS A 44 -35.12 1.64 -19.28
CA LYS A 44 -34.78 0.21 -19.28
C LYS A 44 -33.77 -0.14 -20.36
N ALA A 45 -33.97 0.33 -21.59
CA ALA A 45 -33.02 0.11 -22.67
C ALA A 45 -31.64 0.77 -22.40
N GLY A 46 -31.61 1.94 -21.74
CA GLY A 46 -30.37 2.59 -21.32
C GLY A 46 -29.64 1.80 -20.23
N ARG A 47 -30.39 1.28 -19.25
CA ARG A 47 -29.88 0.44 -18.17
C ARG A 47 -29.32 -0.88 -18.70
N ASP A 48 -30.08 -1.59 -19.55
CA ASP A 48 -29.67 -2.88 -20.09
C ASP A 48 -28.36 -2.73 -20.90
N LYS A 49 -28.23 -1.65 -21.69
CA LYS A 49 -26.96 -1.31 -22.35
C LYS A 49 -25.82 -1.00 -21.38
N ALA A 50 -26.11 -0.29 -20.28
CA ALA A 50 -25.10 0.00 -19.26
C ALA A 50 -24.64 -1.29 -18.56
N SER A 51 -25.55 -2.23 -18.28
CA SER A 51 -25.25 -3.55 -17.72
C SER A 51 -24.39 -4.38 -18.68
N GLU A 52 -24.76 -4.48 -19.97
CA GLU A 52 -23.94 -5.18 -20.98
C GLU A 52 -22.51 -4.61 -21.10
N GLN A 53 -22.37 -3.28 -21.02
CA GLN A 53 -21.06 -2.63 -21.03
C GLN A 53 -20.25 -2.95 -19.76
N LEU A 54 -20.85 -2.85 -18.58
CA LEU A 54 -20.19 -3.19 -17.31
C LEU A 54 -19.79 -4.66 -17.26
N GLU A 55 -20.60 -5.56 -17.81
CA GLU A 55 -20.28 -6.98 -17.90
C GLU A 55 -19.04 -7.22 -18.78
N THR A 56 -18.95 -6.51 -19.91
CA THR A 56 -17.77 -6.54 -20.78
C THR A 56 -16.52 -6.02 -20.06
N ILE A 57 -16.67 -4.95 -19.27
CA ILE A 57 -15.59 -4.38 -18.46
C ILE A 57 -15.16 -5.36 -17.38
N ARG A 58 -16.10 -6.01 -16.68
CA ARG A 58 -15.84 -7.02 -15.66
C ARG A 58 -15.01 -8.18 -16.21
N VAL A 59 -15.39 -8.73 -17.36
CA VAL A 59 -14.66 -9.83 -18.00
C VAL A 59 -13.24 -9.40 -18.36
N LYS A 60 -13.06 -8.24 -19.02
CA LYS A 60 -11.73 -7.71 -19.33
C LYS A 60 -10.92 -7.43 -18.07
N ALA A 61 -11.54 -6.95 -17.00
CA ALA A 61 -10.88 -6.66 -15.75
C ALA A 61 -10.41 -7.95 -15.05
N SER A 62 -11.20 -9.02 -15.08
CA SER A 62 -10.78 -10.34 -14.59
C SER A 62 -9.59 -10.88 -15.38
N GLU A 63 -9.61 -10.79 -16.71
CA GLU A 63 -8.50 -11.24 -17.57
C GLU A 63 -7.22 -10.40 -17.39
N THR A 64 -7.35 -9.09 -17.20
CA THR A 64 -6.21 -8.15 -17.20
C THR A 64 -5.64 -7.90 -15.81
N PHE A 65 -6.49 -7.82 -14.78
CA PHE A 65 -6.11 -7.42 -13.42
C PHE A 65 -6.46 -8.47 -12.34
N GLY A 66 -7.20 -9.53 -12.70
CA GLY A 66 -7.60 -10.61 -11.80
C GLY A 66 -8.99 -10.41 -11.16
N GLU A 67 -9.48 -11.50 -10.56
CA GLU A 67 -10.84 -11.60 -9.98
C GLU A 67 -11.16 -10.54 -8.91
N GLU A 68 -10.18 -10.14 -8.09
CA GLU A 68 -10.38 -9.14 -7.04
C GLU A 68 -10.79 -7.77 -7.59
N LYS A 69 -10.22 -7.36 -8.72
CA LYS A 69 -10.59 -6.09 -9.38
C LYS A 69 -11.86 -6.23 -10.21
N ALA A 70 -12.18 -7.44 -10.67
CA ALA A 70 -13.45 -7.73 -11.32
C ALA A 70 -14.64 -7.62 -10.36
N ALA A 71 -14.47 -7.99 -9.08
CA ALA A 71 -15.50 -7.91 -8.05
C ALA A 71 -16.04 -6.49 -7.82
N ILE A 72 -15.24 -5.45 -8.08
CA ILE A 72 -15.69 -4.05 -8.03
C ILE A 72 -16.84 -3.83 -9.05
N PHE A 73 -16.65 -4.32 -10.28
CA PHE A 73 -17.65 -4.19 -11.34
C PHE A 73 -18.86 -5.09 -11.11
N GLU A 74 -18.69 -6.22 -10.43
CA GLU A 74 -19.82 -7.03 -9.97
C GLU A 74 -20.71 -6.23 -9.00
N GLY A 75 -20.10 -5.53 -8.04
CA GLY A 75 -20.83 -4.59 -7.18
C GLY A 75 -21.52 -3.47 -7.95
N HIS A 76 -20.87 -2.91 -8.98
CA HIS A 76 -21.48 -1.87 -9.83
C HIS A 76 -22.71 -2.38 -10.59
N ILE A 77 -22.65 -3.61 -11.11
CA ILE A 77 -23.79 -4.24 -11.80
C ILE A 77 -24.92 -4.49 -10.81
N MET A 78 -24.62 -5.00 -9.62
CA MET A 78 -25.63 -5.23 -8.57
C MET A 78 -26.34 -3.93 -8.16
N LEU A 79 -25.62 -2.81 -8.05
CA LEU A 79 -26.21 -1.49 -7.76
C LEU A 79 -27.07 -0.98 -8.92
N LEU A 80 -26.64 -1.18 -10.17
CA LEU A 80 -27.39 -0.76 -11.35
C LEU A 80 -28.69 -1.58 -11.54
N GLU A 81 -28.65 -2.86 -11.16
CA GLU A 81 -29.77 -3.81 -11.28
C GLU A 81 -30.63 -3.88 -10.01
N ASP A 82 -30.36 -3.02 -9.02
CA ASP A 82 -31.15 -2.95 -7.80
C ASP A 82 -32.63 -2.62 -8.11
N GLU A 83 -33.52 -3.46 -7.57
CA GLU A 83 -34.96 -3.30 -7.73
C GLU A 83 -35.44 -1.99 -7.07
N GLU A 84 -34.83 -1.57 -5.96
CA GLU A 84 -35.21 -0.33 -5.28
C GLU A 84 -34.91 0.89 -6.15
N LEU A 85 -33.70 0.94 -6.73
CA LEU A 85 -33.30 1.96 -7.70
C LEU A 85 -34.24 2.00 -8.93
N GLU A 86 -34.59 0.83 -9.49
CA GLU A 86 -35.53 0.76 -10.61
C GLU A 86 -36.91 1.32 -10.25
N GLN A 87 -37.46 0.95 -9.09
CA GLN A 87 -38.79 1.39 -8.68
C GLN A 87 -38.83 2.89 -8.39
N GLU A 88 -37.80 3.45 -7.74
CA GLU A 88 -37.73 4.89 -7.46
C GLU A 88 -37.68 5.73 -8.75
N ILE A 89 -36.85 5.34 -9.72
CA ILE A 89 -36.76 6.03 -11.01
C ILE A 89 -38.09 5.94 -11.76
N ILE A 90 -38.71 4.75 -11.83
CA ILE A 90 -40.01 4.56 -12.48
C ILE A 90 -41.10 5.36 -11.79
N ALA A 91 -41.09 5.46 -10.46
CA ALA A 91 -42.04 6.25 -9.69
C ALA A 91 -41.93 7.74 -10.05
N LEU A 92 -40.72 8.31 -10.13
CA LEU A 92 -40.54 9.71 -10.52
C LEU A 92 -40.99 9.99 -11.96
N ILE A 93 -40.78 9.06 -12.90
CA ILE A 93 -41.29 9.19 -14.27
C ILE A 93 -42.82 9.15 -14.30
N LYS A 94 -43.44 8.24 -13.54
CA LYS A 94 -44.91 8.07 -13.51
C LYS A 94 -45.64 9.18 -12.75
N ASP A 95 -45.16 9.52 -11.57
CA ASP A 95 -45.88 10.38 -10.61
C ASP A 95 -45.50 11.85 -10.80
N SER A 96 -44.20 12.14 -10.94
CA SER A 96 -43.69 13.51 -11.11
C SER A 96 -43.62 13.95 -12.58
N LYS A 97 -43.89 13.05 -13.52
CA LYS A 97 -43.83 13.28 -14.99
C LYS A 97 -42.47 13.83 -15.42
N MET A 98 -41.40 13.26 -14.88
CA MET A 98 -40.02 13.60 -15.25
C MET A 98 -39.56 12.76 -16.46
N THR A 99 -38.58 13.25 -17.21
CA THR A 99 -37.90 12.44 -18.23
C THR A 99 -37.02 11.38 -17.57
N ALA A 100 -36.65 10.34 -18.31
CA ALA A 100 -35.82 9.24 -17.81
C ALA A 100 -34.44 9.71 -17.31
N ASP A 101 -33.81 10.66 -18.01
CA ASP A 101 -32.53 11.25 -17.63
C ASP A 101 -32.65 12.13 -16.36
N ALA A 102 -33.73 12.89 -16.21
CA ALA A 102 -33.94 13.72 -15.02
C ALA A 102 -34.26 12.86 -13.79
N ALA A 103 -35.10 11.84 -13.93
CA ALA A 103 -35.43 10.91 -12.86
C ALA A 103 -34.21 10.10 -12.41
N ALA A 104 -33.46 9.53 -13.36
CA ALA A 104 -32.24 8.77 -13.04
C ALA A 104 -31.19 9.64 -12.34
N HIS A 105 -30.97 10.87 -12.81
CA HIS A 105 -30.02 11.77 -12.16
C HIS A 105 -30.42 12.12 -10.72
N GLU A 106 -31.71 12.37 -10.46
CA GLU A 106 -32.19 12.75 -9.13
C GLU A 106 -32.02 11.62 -8.10
N VAL A 107 -32.33 10.37 -8.50
CA VAL A 107 -32.18 9.20 -7.62
C VAL A 107 -30.71 8.91 -7.34
N VAL A 108 -29.87 8.83 -8.38
CA VAL A 108 -28.43 8.56 -8.23
C VAL A 108 -27.76 9.63 -7.37
N GLU A 109 -28.02 10.92 -7.66
CA GLU A 109 -27.42 12.01 -6.90
C GLU A 109 -27.93 12.04 -5.46
N GLY A 110 -29.17 11.63 -5.21
CA GLY A 110 -29.74 11.46 -3.88
C GLY A 110 -29.01 10.38 -3.08
N GLN A 111 -28.80 9.20 -3.67
CA GLN A 111 -28.06 8.10 -3.05
C GLN A 111 -26.59 8.46 -2.80
N ALA A 112 -25.93 9.10 -3.77
CA ALA A 112 -24.54 9.52 -3.62
C ALA A 112 -24.36 10.53 -2.49
N LYS A 113 -25.27 11.52 -2.37
CA LYS A 113 -25.24 12.49 -1.26
C LYS A 113 -25.50 11.84 0.09
N ALA A 114 -26.46 10.92 0.16
CA ALA A 114 -26.73 10.19 1.40
C ALA A 114 -25.49 9.42 1.89
N LEU A 115 -24.68 8.88 0.96
CA LEU A 115 -23.41 8.23 1.28
C LEU A 115 -22.32 9.23 1.71
N GLU A 116 -22.25 10.41 1.09
CA GLU A 116 -21.27 11.45 1.45
C GLU A 116 -21.51 12.08 2.82
N GLU A 117 -22.77 12.15 3.25
CA GLU A 117 -23.17 12.67 4.56
C GLU A 117 -22.78 11.73 5.71
N LEU A 118 -22.41 10.48 5.41
CA LEU A 118 -21.90 9.53 6.39
C LEU A 118 -20.45 9.86 6.74
N ASP A 119 -20.09 9.79 8.03
CA ASP A 119 -18.75 10.10 8.51
C ASP A 119 -17.81 8.89 8.42
N ASP A 120 -17.70 8.33 7.21
CA ASP A 120 -16.89 7.16 6.88
C ASP A 120 -16.21 7.37 5.52
N GLU A 121 -14.87 7.33 5.47
CA GLU A 121 -14.11 7.56 4.23
C GLU A 121 -14.37 6.49 3.16
N TYR A 122 -14.59 5.24 3.54
CA TYR A 122 -14.87 4.15 2.61
C TYR A 122 -16.26 4.32 1.96
N LEU A 123 -17.26 4.76 2.73
CA LEU A 123 -18.59 5.06 2.18
C LEU A 123 -18.59 6.33 1.32
N LYS A 124 -17.77 7.32 1.64
CA LYS A 124 -17.53 8.49 0.77
C LYS A 124 -16.90 8.09 -0.56
N GLU A 125 -15.98 7.14 -0.58
CA GLU A 125 -15.43 6.60 -1.83
C GLU A 125 -16.51 5.87 -2.65
N ARG A 126 -17.39 5.07 -2.02
CA ARG A 126 -18.52 4.44 -2.72
C ARG A 126 -19.50 5.45 -3.33
N ALA A 127 -19.62 6.65 -2.79
CA ALA A 127 -20.44 7.70 -3.40
C ALA A 127 -19.93 8.10 -4.80
N ALA A 128 -18.61 8.06 -5.01
CA ALA A 128 -18.03 8.31 -6.33
C ALA A 128 -18.36 7.18 -7.32
N ASP A 129 -18.38 5.92 -6.87
CA ASP A 129 -18.76 4.76 -7.68
C ASP A 129 -20.24 4.84 -8.13
N VAL A 130 -21.14 5.20 -7.21
CA VAL A 130 -22.56 5.43 -7.53
C VAL A 130 -22.72 6.51 -8.60
N ARG A 131 -21.94 7.60 -8.51
CA ARG A 131 -21.95 8.66 -9.54
C ARG A 131 -21.38 8.19 -10.88
N ASP A 132 -20.34 7.36 -10.90
CA ASP A 132 -19.80 6.78 -12.13
C ASP A 132 -20.85 5.93 -12.85
N ILE A 133 -21.54 5.05 -12.11
CA ILE A 133 -22.64 4.23 -12.63
C ILE A 133 -23.77 5.11 -13.16
N GLY A 134 -24.16 6.13 -12.40
CA GLY A 134 -25.20 7.07 -12.81
C GLY A 134 -24.83 7.85 -14.07
N LYS A 135 -23.58 8.32 -14.19
CA LYS A 135 -23.08 8.98 -15.40
C LYS A 135 -23.18 8.05 -16.61
N ARG A 136 -22.76 6.80 -16.47
CA ARG A 136 -22.87 5.78 -17.53
C ARG A 136 -24.32 5.49 -17.92
N LEU A 137 -25.22 5.38 -16.94
CA LEU A 137 -26.66 5.20 -17.17
C LEU A 137 -27.24 6.38 -17.95
N LEU A 138 -26.95 7.62 -17.54
CA LEU A 138 -27.41 8.84 -18.21
C LEU A 138 -26.91 8.94 -19.66
N MET A 139 -25.63 8.64 -19.90
CA MET A 139 -25.08 8.64 -21.26
C MET A 139 -25.79 7.62 -22.16
N ASN A 140 -26.09 6.42 -21.64
CA ASN A 140 -26.82 5.40 -22.39
C ASN A 140 -28.30 5.79 -22.64
N ILE A 141 -28.98 6.44 -21.68
CA ILE A 141 -30.35 6.98 -21.84
C ILE A 141 -30.40 8.08 -22.92
N LEU A 142 -29.39 8.95 -22.92
CA LEU A 142 -29.27 10.05 -23.88
C LEU A 142 -28.72 9.60 -25.24
N GLY A 143 -28.24 8.37 -25.36
CA GLY A 143 -27.62 7.84 -26.58
C GLY A 143 -26.28 8.50 -26.91
N MET A 144 -25.60 9.04 -25.89
CA MET A 144 -24.27 9.62 -26.03
C MET A 144 -23.23 8.52 -26.25
N THR A 145 -22.16 8.86 -26.98
CA THR A 145 -21.09 7.91 -27.26
C THR A 145 -20.14 7.85 -26.08
N ILE A 146 -19.95 6.67 -25.50
CA ILE A 146 -18.92 6.46 -24.47
C ILE A 146 -17.60 6.20 -25.19
N VAL A 147 -16.56 6.96 -24.84
CA VAL A 147 -15.23 6.78 -25.43
C VAL A 147 -14.68 5.44 -24.95
N ASP A 148 -14.48 4.51 -25.89
CA ASP A 148 -13.86 3.21 -25.59
C ASP A 148 -12.33 3.36 -25.56
N LEU A 149 -11.78 3.42 -24.34
CA LEU A 149 -10.34 3.49 -24.11
C LEU A 149 -9.58 2.23 -24.54
N SER A 150 -10.28 1.11 -24.75
CA SER A 150 -9.65 -0.11 -25.24
C SER A 150 -9.40 -0.07 -26.76
N ALA A 151 -10.12 0.78 -27.49
CA ALA A 151 -10.02 0.94 -28.93
C ALA A 151 -8.88 1.87 -29.39
N ILE A 152 -8.06 2.38 -28.47
CA ILE A 152 -6.89 3.22 -28.78
C ILE A 152 -5.90 2.41 -29.63
N GLN A 153 -5.53 2.93 -30.81
CA GLN A 153 -4.67 2.24 -31.77
C GLN A 153 -3.22 2.77 -31.81
N GLU A 154 -3.01 4.04 -31.48
CA GLU A 154 -1.70 4.70 -31.43
C GLU A 154 -1.17 4.80 -30.00
N GLU A 155 0.15 4.93 -29.84
CA GLU A 155 0.77 5.21 -28.55
C GLU A 155 0.48 6.64 -28.10
N VAL A 156 -0.17 6.80 -26.94
CA VAL A 156 -0.67 8.08 -26.43
C VAL A 156 -0.41 8.26 -24.93
N ILE A 157 -0.33 9.52 -24.50
CA ILE A 157 -0.39 9.92 -23.11
C ILE A 157 -1.79 10.45 -22.85
N LEU A 158 -2.51 9.84 -21.92
CA LEU A 158 -3.89 10.17 -21.65
C LEU A 158 -3.97 11.41 -20.76
N VAL A 159 -4.83 12.36 -21.11
CA VAL A 159 -5.05 13.59 -20.34
C VAL A 159 -6.54 13.72 -20.06
N ALA A 160 -6.92 13.82 -18.78
CA ALA A 160 -8.32 13.86 -18.36
C ALA A 160 -8.53 14.78 -17.16
N THR A 161 -9.78 15.16 -16.90
CA THR A 161 -10.11 15.87 -15.66
C THR A 161 -9.95 14.93 -14.47
N ASP A 162 -10.51 13.74 -14.61
CA ASP A 162 -10.37 12.62 -13.69
C ASP A 162 -10.44 11.32 -14.52
N LEU A 163 -10.09 10.20 -13.90
CA LEU A 163 -10.15 8.87 -14.51
C LEU A 163 -10.95 7.97 -13.57
N THR A 164 -12.11 7.51 -13.99
CA THR A 164 -12.92 6.64 -13.14
C THR A 164 -12.32 5.22 -13.10
N PRO A 165 -12.66 4.40 -12.08
CA PRO A 165 -12.22 3.01 -12.03
C PRO A 165 -12.60 2.22 -13.29
N SER A 166 -13.81 2.46 -13.81
CA SER A 166 -14.31 1.88 -15.05
C SER A 166 -13.43 2.22 -16.25
N GLU A 167 -12.96 3.47 -16.36
CA GLU A 167 -12.11 3.94 -17.45
C GLU A 167 -10.70 3.36 -17.33
N THR A 168 -10.14 3.36 -16.12
CA THR A 168 -8.79 2.83 -15.85
C THR A 168 -8.71 1.34 -16.17
N ALA A 169 -9.74 0.57 -15.87
CA ALA A 169 -9.81 -0.86 -16.20
C ALA A 169 -9.92 -1.15 -17.71
N GLN A 170 -10.37 -0.19 -18.51
CA GLN A 170 -10.48 -0.35 -19.96
C GLN A 170 -9.22 0.11 -20.71
N LEU A 171 -8.22 0.64 -20.02
CA LEU A 171 -7.01 1.15 -20.65
C LEU A 171 -6.30 0.05 -21.44
N ASN A 172 -6.04 0.33 -22.71
CA ASN A 172 -5.16 -0.50 -23.51
C ASN A 172 -3.70 -0.28 -23.06
N LEU A 173 -3.23 -1.12 -22.16
CA LEU A 173 -1.88 -1.04 -21.55
C LEU A 173 -0.74 -1.06 -22.57
N ASN A 174 -0.96 -1.59 -23.78
CA ASN A 174 0.05 -1.59 -24.84
C ASN A 174 0.16 -0.26 -25.59
N LYS A 175 -0.80 0.64 -25.42
CA LYS A 175 -0.92 1.89 -26.19
C LYS A 175 -0.92 3.12 -25.31
N VAL A 176 -1.42 3.02 -24.09
CA VAL A 176 -1.36 4.13 -23.14
C VAL A 176 -0.01 4.09 -22.44
N LEU A 177 0.85 5.06 -22.76
CA LEU A 177 2.21 5.15 -22.21
C LEU A 177 2.27 5.78 -20.81
N GLY A 178 1.16 6.40 -20.38
CA GLY A 178 1.02 7.08 -19.10
C GLY A 178 -0.21 7.98 -19.11
N PHE A 179 -0.55 8.56 -17.95
CA PHE A 179 -1.71 9.45 -17.86
C PHE A 179 -1.51 10.62 -16.90
N ILE A 180 -2.31 11.66 -17.12
CA ILE A 180 -2.28 12.91 -16.37
C ILE A 180 -3.72 13.34 -16.06
N THR A 181 -4.00 13.67 -14.79
CA THR A 181 -5.33 14.15 -14.38
C THR A 181 -5.29 15.49 -13.66
N ASP A 182 -6.37 16.29 -13.81
CA ASP A 182 -6.56 17.54 -13.06
C ASP A 182 -6.88 17.25 -11.59
N LEU A 183 -7.73 16.26 -11.35
CA LEU A 183 -8.18 15.78 -10.05
C LEU A 183 -7.43 14.51 -9.65
N GLY A 184 -7.62 14.08 -8.39
CA GLY A 184 -7.04 12.86 -7.84
C GLY A 184 -5.94 13.13 -6.81
N GLY A 185 -5.84 12.25 -5.83
CA GLY A 185 -4.85 12.26 -4.76
C GLY A 185 -3.92 11.05 -4.84
N ARG A 186 -2.84 11.05 -4.06
CA ARG A 186 -1.86 9.95 -4.04
C ARG A 186 -2.47 8.59 -3.69
N THR A 187 -3.53 8.60 -2.88
CA THR A 187 -4.24 7.41 -2.38
C THR A 187 -5.47 7.03 -3.21
N SER A 188 -5.85 7.79 -4.25
CA SER A 188 -7.05 7.46 -5.03
C SER A 188 -6.94 6.12 -5.74
N HIS A 189 -8.07 5.51 -6.06
CA HIS A 189 -8.16 4.23 -6.78
C HIS A 189 -7.36 4.24 -8.09
N THR A 190 -7.46 5.32 -8.86
CA THR A 190 -6.68 5.57 -10.09
C THR A 190 -5.17 5.57 -9.80
N SER A 191 -4.76 6.16 -8.67
CA SER A 191 -3.37 6.24 -8.26
C SER A 191 -2.78 4.91 -7.76
N ILE A 192 -3.62 4.06 -7.17
CA ILE A 192 -3.26 2.70 -6.79
C ILE A 192 -3.07 1.85 -8.07
N MET A 193 -4.03 1.91 -8.99
CA MET A 193 -3.96 1.19 -10.25
C MET A 193 -2.74 1.58 -11.09
N ALA A 194 -2.40 2.88 -11.18
CA ALA A 194 -1.22 3.34 -11.91
C ALA A 194 0.09 2.67 -11.44
N ARG A 195 0.23 2.52 -10.12
CA ARG A 195 1.39 1.90 -9.48
C ARG A 195 1.44 0.40 -9.72
N SER A 196 0.29 -0.28 -9.60
CA SER A 196 0.18 -1.70 -9.92
C SER A 196 0.50 -2.01 -11.38
N LEU A 197 0.21 -1.06 -12.28
CA LEU A 197 0.45 -1.19 -13.72
C LEU A 197 1.81 -0.68 -14.18
N GLU A 198 2.62 -0.13 -13.26
CA GLU A 198 3.90 0.51 -13.57
C GLU A 198 3.79 1.57 -14.69
N LEU A 199 2.61 2.20 -14.83
CA LEU A 199 2.38 3.26 -15.81
C LEU A 199 2.76 4.61 -15.20
N PRO A 200 3.62 5.42 -15.85
CA PRO A 200 3.93 6.77 -15.41
C PRO A 200 2.66 7.60 -15.23
N ALA A 201 2.48 8.21 -14.06
CA ALA A 201 1.26 8.96 -13.75
C ALA A 201 1.51 10.15 -12.81
N ILE A 202 0.90 11.28 -13.16
CA ILE A 202 0.82 12.49 -12.33
C ILE A 202 -0.65 12.92 -12.23
N VAL A 203 -1.16 13.04 -11.02
CA VAL A 203 -2.56 13.42 -10.75
C VAL A 203 -2.61 14.79 -10.09
N GLY A 204 -3.78 15.40 -9.93
CA GLY A 204 -3.91 16.64 -9.16
C GLY A 204 -3.24 17.87 -9.80
N THR A 205 -3.14 17.91 -11.12
CA THR A 205 -2.50 19.05 -11.84
C THR A 205 -3.38 20.30 -11.91
N SER A 206 -4.64 20.21 -11.46
CA SER A 206 -5.66 21.28 -11.42
C SER A 206 -6.18 21.78 -12.78
N ASP A 207 -5.33 21.99 -13.79
CA ASP A 207 -5.74 22.60 -15.05
C ASP A 207 -5.00 22.10 -16.33
N VAL A 208 -4.39 20.92 -16.30
CA VAL A 208 -3.74 20.33 -17.48
C VAL A 208 -4.69 20.18 -18.66
N THR A 209 -5.97 19.87 -18.43
CA THR A 209 -6.97 19.70 -19.49
C THR A 209 -7.24 20.98 -20.28
N LYS A 210 -7.01 22.15 -19.68
CA LYS A 210 -7.16 23.46 -20.32
C LYS A 210 -5.90 23.88 -21.08
N GLN A 211 -4.74 23.40 -20.65
CA GLN A 211 -3.45 23.75 -21.21
C GLN A 211 -3.03 22.85 -22.38
N VAL A 212 -3.46 21.59 -22.38
CA VAL A 212 -3.11 20.57 -23.39
C VAL A 212 -4.23 20.38 -24.41
N LYS A 213 -3.88 20.29 -25.69
CA LYS A 213 -4.81 19.96 -26.78
C LYS A 213 -4.59 18.54 -27.26
N ASN A 214 -5.66 17.95 -27.80
CA ASN A 214 -5.60 16.62 -28.41
C ASN A 214 -4.58 16.63 -29.56
N GLY A 215 -3.61 15.70 -29.52
CA GLY A 215 -2.51 15.59 -30.49
C GLY A 215 -1.25 16.39 -30.17
N ASP A 216 -1.21 17.19 -29.10
CA ASP A 216 0.03 17.84 -28.64
C ASP A 216 1.09 16.81 -28.28
N PHE A 217 2.37 17.11 -28.50
CA PHE A 217 3.45 16.22 -28.06
C PHE A 217 3.76 16.47 -26.59
N LEU A 218 3.65 15.44 -25.77
CA LEU A 218 3.88 15.49 -24.33
C LEU A 218 5.11 14.67 -23.93
N ILE A 219 5.83 15.20 -22.94
CA ILE A 219 6.76 14.40 -22.14
C ILE A 219 6.25 14.43 -20.71
N LEU A 220 5.88 13.25 -20.20
CA LEU A 220 5.47 13.03 -18.83
C LEU A 220 6.69 12.54 -18.05
N ASP A 221 7.31 13.42 -17.26
CA ASP A 221 8.39 13.08 -16.34
C ASP A 221 7.81 12.91 -14.93
N ALA A 222 7.35 11.68 -14.66
CA ALA A 222 6.85 11.27 -13.36
C ALA A 222 7.98 10.86 -12.39
N VAL A 223 9.24 11.14 -12.73
CA VAL A 223 10.38 11.04 -11.80
C VAL A 223 10.61 12.39 -11.12
N ASN A 224 10.65 13.47 -11.90
CA ASN A 224 10.91 14.83 -11.39
C ASN A 224 9.65 15.70 -11.22
N ASN A 225 8.46 15.11 -11.39
CA ASN A 225 7.16 15.79 -11.30
C ASN A 225 6.98 16.94 -12.29
N LYS A 226 7.31 16.71 -13.55
CA LYS A 226 7.23 17.73 -14.61
C LYS A 226 6.53 17.20 -15.85
N ILE A 227 5.66 18.04 -16.40
CA ILE A 227 4.98 17.79 -17.67
C ILE A 227 5.39 18.87 -18.67
N TYR A 228 5.90 18.43 -19.81
CA TYR A 228 6.35 19.29 -20.90
C TYR A 228 5.37 19.20 -22.06
N VAL A 229 4.79 20.33 -22.46
CA VAL A 229 3.85 20.44 -23.58
C VAL A 229 4.57 21.06 -24.77
N ASN A 230 4.59 20.35 -25.90
CA ASN A 230 5.31 20.71 -27.13
C ASN A 230 6.76 21.21 -26.87
N PRO A 231 7.60 20.41 -26.17
CA PRO A 231 8.98 20.79 -25.86
C PRO A 231 9.85 20.96 -27.10
N THR A 232 10.92 21.75 -26.97
CA THR A 232 11.96 21.89 -27.99
C THR A 232 12.73 20.59 -28.17
N ALA A 233 13.35 20.40 -29.35
CA ALA A 233 14.14 19.21 -29.63
C ALA A 233 15.30 19.00 -28.62
N GLU A 234 15.86 20.07 -28.07
CA GLU A 234 16.89 20.03 -27.03
C GLU A 234 16.38 19.36 -25.75
N ILE A 235 15.19 19.74 -25.28
CA ILE A 235 14.54 19.15 -24.10
C ILE A 235 14.16 17.68 -24.35
N VAL A 236 13.75 17.34 -25.58
CA VAL A 236 13.44 15.96 -25.96
C VAL A 236 14.68 15.07 -25.86
N GLU A 237 15.83 15.53 -26.35
CA GLU A 237 17.11 14.79 -26.25
C GLU A 237 17.57 14.65 -24.80
N GLU A 238 17.47 15.72 -24.00
CA GLU A 238 17.81 15.70 -22.57
C GLU A 238 16.97 14.65 -21.82
N LEU A 239 15.64 14.69 -21.98
CA LEU A 239 14.75 13.77 -21.27
C LEU A 239 14.84 12.33 -21.80
N LYS A 240 15.21 12.12 -23.07
CA LYS A 240 15.54 10.78 -23.58
C LYS A 240 16.77 10.21 -22.88
N ALA A 241 17.78 11.04 -22.58
CA ALA A 241 18.93 10.59 -21.80
C ALA A 241 18.49 10.18 -20.38
N VAL A 242 17.61 10.96 -19.73
CA VAL A 242 17.03 10.61 -18.42
C VAL A 242 16.21 9.32 -18.49
N GLN A 243 15.40 9.12 -19.54
CA GLN A 243 14.64 7.88 -19.73
C GLN A 243 15.57 6.68 -19.91
N ASN A 244 16.61 6.80 -20.73
CA ASN A 244 17.58 5.73 -20.93
C ASN A 244 18.32 5.39 -19.63
N GLN A 245 18.66 6.39 -18.82
CA GLN A 245 19.23 6.18 -17.49
C GLN A 245 18.26 5.43 -16.58
N TYR A 246 16.99 5.85 -16.52
CA TYR A 246 15.95 5.19 -15.74
C TYR A 246 15.72 3.72 -16.17
N VAL A 247 15.66 3.47 -17.48
CA VAL A 247 15.51 2.11 -18.02
C VAL A 247 16.76 1.25 -17.76
N SER A 248 17.96 1.83 -17.91
CA SER A 248 19.20 1.14 -17.58
C SER A 248 19.24 0.77 -16.10
N GLU A 249 18.88 1.70 -15.22
CA GLU A 249 18.83 1.48 -13.78
C GLU A 249 17.80 0.40 -13.42
N LYS A 250 16.58 0.45 -14.00
CA LYS A 250 15.59 -0.62 -13.82
C LYS A 250 16.13 -1.99 -14.25
N ASN A 251 16.81 -2.06 -15.39
CA ASN A 251 17.42 -3.30 -15.87
C ASN A 251 18.59 -3.78 -15.00
N GLU A 252 19.36 -2.88 -14.40
CA GLU A 252 20.38 -3.22 -13.42
C GLU A 252 19.77 -3.79 -12.14
N LEU A 253 18.72 -3.15 -11.62
CA LEU A 253 18.00 -3.61 -10.43
C LEU A 253 17.45 -5.03 -10.60
N VAL A 254 16.92 -5.37 -11.79
CA VAL A 254 16.45 -6.74 -12.08
C VAL A 254 17.59 -7.77 -12.00
N LYS A 255 18.82 -7.40 -12.40
CA LYS A 255 19.99 -8.30 -12.28
C LYS A 255 20.40 -8.55 -10.84
N LEU A 256 20.04 -7.66 -9.91
CA LEU A 256 20.35 -7.81 -8.48
C LEU A 256 19.43 -8.80 -7.77
N LYS A 257 18.32 -9.21 -8.39
CA LYS A 257 17.32 -10.10 -7.79
C LYS A 257 17.95 -11.29 -7.07
N ASP A 258 18.73 -12.09 -7.79
CA ASP A 258 19.30 -13.35 -7.29
C ASP A 258 20.65 -13.17 -6.57
N LEU A 259 21.18 -11.93 -6.52
CA LEU A 259 22.43 -11.65 -5.83
C LEU A 259 22.17 -11.43 -4.33
N PRO A 260 23.10 -11.88 -3.45
CA PRO A 260 22.99 -11.63 -2.02
C PRO A 260 23.29 -10.16 -1.69
N ALA A 261 22.78 -9.65 -0.57
CA ALA A 261 23.12 -8.30 -0.11
C ALA A 261 24.49 -8.27 0.62
N ILE A 262 25.57 -8.17 -0.16
CA ILE A 262 26.95 -8.16 0.33
C ILE A 262 27.66 -6.90 -0.16
N THR A 263 28.27 -6.16 0.76
CA THR A 263 29.14 -4.99 0.51
C THR A 263 30.41 -5.35 -0.27
N LEU A 264 31.09 -4.34 -0.81
CA LEU A 264 32.31 -4.52 -1.60
C LEU A 264 33.46 -5.19 -0.83
N ASP A 265 33.48 -5.04 0.50
CA ASP A 265 34.45 -5.62 1.44
C ASP A 265 33.92 -6.87 2.19
N GLY A 266 32.76 -7.38 1.81
CA GLY A 266 32.31 -8.72 2.18
C GLY A 266 31.40 -8.81 3.42
N HIS A 267 30.97 -7.69 3.99
CA HIS A 267 29.92 -7.69 5.02
C HIS A 267 28.55 -7.99 4.39
N GLN A 268 27.85 -9.00 4.92
CA GLN A 268 26.55 -9.46 4.44
C GLN A 268 25.45 -9.10 5.45
N VAL A 269 24.29 -8.70 4.92
CA VAL A 269 23.05 -8.50 5.67
C VAL A 269 21.90 -9.23 4.98
N GLU A 270 20.83 -9.54 5.70
CA GLU A 270 19.61 -10.10 5.10
C GLU A 270 18.72 -8.97 4.57
N VAL A 271 18.14 -9.14 3.38
CA VAL A 271 17.15 -8.19 2.82
C VAL A 271 15.85 -8.92 2.51
N CYS A 272 14.83 -8.62 3.30
CA CYS A 272 13.56 -9.33 3.35
C CYS A 272 12.37 -8.45 2.96
N ALA A 273 11.23 -9.10 2.76
CA ALA A 273 9.96 -8.43 2.51
C ALA A 273 9.08 -8.34 3.77
N ASN A 274 8.37 -7.22 3.93
CA ASN A 274 7.19 -7.10 4.78
C ASN A 274 5.98 -7.57 3.97
N ILE A 275 5.20 -8.49 4.51
CA ILE A 275 3.98 -9.03 3.87
C ILE A 275 2.77 -8.92 4.81
N GLY A 276 1.57 -8.84 4.23
CA GLY A 276 0.30 -8.93 4.96
C GLY A 276 -0.53 -10.15 4.57
N THR A 277 -0.30 -10.70 3.38
CA THR A 277 -1.07 -11.85 2.86
C THR A 277 -0.16 -12.82 2.11
N VAL A 278 -0.68 -14.03 1.83
CA VAL A 278 -0.01 -15.02 0.98
C VAL A 278 0.25 -14.48 -0.44
N ARG A 279 -0.57 -13.53 -0.92
CA ARG A 279 -0.45 -12.95 -2.27
C ARG A 279 0.83 -12.13 -2.44
N ASP A 280 1.34 -11.56 -1.34
CA ASP A 280 2.53 -10.71 -1.35
C ASP A 280 3.82 -11.51 -1.60
N ILE A 281 3.80 -12.83 -1.41
CA ILE A 281 4.95 -13.73 -1.63
C ILE A 281 5.45 -13.64 -3.07
N ALA A 282 4.53 -13.65 -4.05
CA ALA A 282 4.90 -13.52 -5.46
C ALA A 282 5.63 -12.19 -5.74
N GLY A 283 5.28 -11.11 -5.02
CA GLY A 283 5.97 -9.82 -5.09
C GLY A 283 7.33 -9.86 -4.41
N ALA A 284 7.45 -10.53 -3.26
CA ALA A 284 8.71 -10.71 -2.56
C ALA A 284 9.73 -11.50 -3.41
N GLU A 285 9.31 -12.64 -3.98
CA GLU A 285 10.14 -13.45 -4.89
C GLU A 285 10.52 -12.71 -6.17
N ARG A 286 9.58 -11.92 -6.74
CA ARG A 286 9.86 -11.13 -7.95
C ARG A 286 10.98 -10.12 -7.71
N ASN A 287 11.04 -9.54 -6.53
CA ASN A 287 12.01 -8.51 -6.17
C ASN A 287 13.28 -9.07 -5.48
N GLY A 288 13.38 -10.39 -5.28
CA GLY A 288 14.59 -11.02 -4.76
C GLY A 288 14.75 -10.92 -3.25
N ALA A 289 13.63 -11.00 -2.52
CA ALA A 289 13.64 -11.11 -1.07
C ALA A 289 14.36 -12.39 -0.61
N GLU A 290 15.17 -12.27 0.44
CA GLU A 290 15.90 -13.40 1.05
C GLU A 290 15.07 -14.11 2.15
N GLY A 291 13.91 -13.54 2.47
CA GLY A 291 12.91 -14.07 3.38
C GLY A 291 11.82 -13.05 3.66
N VAL A 292 11.05 -13.30 4.72
CA VAL A 292 10.02 -12.38 5.22
C VAL A 292 10.42 -11.93 6.62
N GLY A 293 10.83 -10.67 6.78
CA GLY A 293 11.25 -10.11 8.06
C GLY A 293 10.09 -9.54 8.88
N LEU A 294 8.91 -9.42 8.27
CA LEU A 294 7.67 -9.13 8.97
C LEU A 294 6.47 -9.67 8.19
N TYR A 295 5.78 -10.63 8.78
CA TYR A 295 4.42 -10.98 8.41
C TYR A 295 3.44 -10.31 9.38
N ARG A 296 2.72 -9.31 8.86
CA ARG A 296 1.66 -8.55 9.54
C ARG A 296 0.41 -9.40 9.60
N THR A 297 0.18 -10.05 10.74
CA THR A 297 -0.97 -10.95 10.88
C THR A 297 -2.30 -10.21 10.98
N GLU A 298 -2.30 -8.91 11.29
CA GLU A 298 -3.52 -8.11 11.48
C GLU A 298 -4.44 -8.13 10.25
N PHE A 299 -3.87 -8.18 9.04
CA PHE A 299 -4.67 -8.25 7.81
C PHE A 299 -5.54 -9.50 7.75
N LEU A 300 -5.09 -10.62 8.35
CA LEU A 300 -5.91 -11.83 8.47
C LEU A 300 -7.14 -11.63 9.37
N PHE A 301 -7.04 -10.72 10.34
CA PHE A 301 -8.13 -10.38 11.27
C PHE A 301 -9.04 -9.30 10.69
N MET A 302 -8.51 -8.35 9.92
CA MET A 302 -9.28 -7.23 9.37
C MET A 302 -10.17 -7.64 8.20
N ASP A 303 -9.78 -8.64 7.41
CA ASP A 303 -10.52 -9.11 6.22
C ASP A 303 -11.70 -10.06 6.56
N ARG A 304 -12.30 -9.91 7.75
CA ARG A 304 -13.29 -10.86 8.32
C ARG A 304 -14.30 -10.16 9.23
N ASP A 305 -15.47 -10.78 9.38
CA ASP A 305 -16.53 -10.35 10.31
C ASP A 305 -16.43 -10.99 11.72
N ALA A 306 -15.46 -11.88 11.92
CA ALA A 306 -15.24 -12.58 13.19
C ALA A 306 -13.77 -12.96 13.35
N PHE A 307 -13.36 -13.23 14.61
CA PHE A 307 -12.01 -13.70 14.91
C PHE A 307 -11.70 -15.01 14.16
N PRO A 308 -10.57 -15.07 13.43
CA PRO A 308 -10.17 -16.30 12.78
C PRO A 308 -9.82 -17.35 13.84
N THR A 309 -10.38 -18.54 13.67
CA THR A 309 -10.12 -19.69 14.54
C THR A 309 -8.65 -20.15 14.44
N GLU A 310 -8.18 -20.95 15.41
CA GLU A 310 -6.84 -21.58 15.34
C GLU A 310 -6.61 -22.28 14.00
N GLU A 311 -7.64 -22.96 13.46
CA GLU A 311 -7.51 -23.69 12.20
C GLU A 311 -7.38 -22.76 11.00
N GLU A 312 -8.16 -21.69 10.93
CA GLU A 312 -8.06 -20.71 9.84
C GLU A 312 -6.71 -19.98 9.86
N GLN A 313 -6.25 -19.60 11.06
CA GLN A 313 -4.92 -19.03 11.25
C GLN A 313 -3.82 -20.02 10.84
N PHE A 314 -3.94 -21.29 11.24
CA PHE A 314 -2.99 -22.32 10.86
C PHE A 314 -2.90 -22.51 9.35
N GLN A 315 -4.03 -22.56 8.63
CA GLN A 315 -4.03 -22.69 7.18
C GLN A 315 -3.38 -21.48 6.50
N ALA A 316 -3.65 -20.26 6.98
CA ALA A 316 -3.03 -19.05 6.45
C ALA A 316 -1.51 -19.05 6.68
N TYR A 317 -1.06 -19.35 7.90
CA TYR A 317 0.36 -19.36 8.25
C TYR A 317 1.11 -20.49 7.56
N LYS A 318 0.48 -21.66 7.41
CA LYS A 318 1.02 -22.78 6.64
C LYS A 318 1.20 -22.41 5.17
N ALA A 319 0.20 -21.78 4.55
CA ALA A 319 0.29 -21.34 3.16
C ALA A 319 1.45 -20.37 2.93
N VAL A 320 1.70 -19.45 3.88
CA VAL A 320 2.87 -18.56 3.85
C VAL A 320 4.17 -19.34 4.03
N ALA A 321 4.23 -20.24 5.00
CA ALA A 321 5.42 -21.06 5.29
C ALA A 321 5.83 -21.92 4.07
N GLU A 322 4.87 -22.59 3.43
CA GLU A 322 5.11 -23.41 2.24
C GLU A 322 5.44 -22.53 1.02
N GLY A 323 4.79 -21.37 0.88
CA GLY A 323 5.01 -20.43 -0.22
C GLY A 323 6.42 -19.84 -0.24
N MET A 324 7.06 -19.68 0.92
CA MET A 324 8.43 -19.18 1.05
C MET A 324 9.50 -20.29 0.93
N GLY A 325 9.08 -21.57 0.83
CA GLY A 325 9.97 -22.71 0.67
C GLY A 325 10.99 -22.84 1.81
N SER A 326 12.28 -22.64 1.50
CA SER A 326 13.36 -22.73 2.48
C SER A 326 13.63 -21.44 3.24
N GLN A 327 13.03 -20.32 2.83
CA GLN A 327 13.28 -19.02 3.44
C GLN A 327 12.51 -18.86 4.76
N ALA A 328 13.07 -18.06 5.66
CA ALA A 328 12.47 -17.84 6.96
C ALA A 328 11.36 -16.77 6.91
N VAL A 329 10.36 -16.93 7.77
CA VAL A 329 9.23 -15.99 7.92
C VAL A 329 9.09 -15.58 9.38
N ILE A 330 9.22 -14.29 9.66
CA ILE A 330 9.01 -13.71 10.98
C ILE A 330 7.53 -13.36 11.12
N VAL A 331 6.78 -14.21 11.82
CA VAL A 331 5.36 -14.00 12.09
C VAL A 331 5.21 -13.11 13.31
N ARG A 332 4.70 -11.90 13.10
CA ARG A 332 4.35 -11.01 14.20
C ARG A 332 2.97 -11.37 14.74
N THR A 333 2.85 -11.53 16.06
CA THR A 333 1.53 -11.70 16.67
C THR A 333 0.68 -10.45 16.45
N MET A 334 -0.62 -10.58 16.61
CA MET A 334 -1.59 -9.54 16.30
C MET A 334 -1.27 -8.20 16.99
N ASP A 335 -1.09 -7.14 16.20
CA ASP A 335 -0.96 -5.74 16.64
C ASP A 335 -2.15 -4.89 16.15
N ILE A 336 -3.27 -5.04 16.86
CA ILE A 336 -4.54 -4.34 16.65
C ILE A 336 -4.76 -3.33 17.79
N GLY A 337 -5.45 -2.24 17.51
CA GLY A 337 -5.52 -1.04 18.35
C GLY A 337 -4.64 0.08 17.81
N GLY A 338 -4.83 1.32 18.30
CA GLY A 338 -4.24 2.50 17.66
C GLY A 338 -5.11 2.98 16.49
N ASP A 339 -4.55 2.92 15.29
CA ASP A 339 -5.20 3.27 14.01
C ASP A 339 -5.96 2.10 13.37
N LYS A 340 -5.82 0.88 13.90
CA LYS A 340 -6.39 -0.34 13.33
C LYS A 340 -7.57 -0.81 14.19
N ASP A 341 -8.78 -0.54 13.73
CA ASP A 341 -10.00 -0.97 14.40
C ASP A 341 -10.49 -2.33 13.86
N LEU A 342 -11.12 -3.12 14.73
CA LEU A 342 -11.84 -4.33 14.39
C LEU A 342 -13.30 -4.15 14.81
N PRO A 343 -14.23 -3.91 13.87
CA PRO A 343 -15.64 -3.64 14.20
C PRO A 343 -16.31 -4.72 15.05
N TYR A 344 -15.90 -5.98 14.90
CA TYR A 344 -16.43 -7.12 15.65
C TYR A 344 -15.80 -7.33 17.05
N MET A 345 -14.76 -6.56 17.41
CA MET A 345 -14.05 -6.68 18.69
C MET A 345 -14.66 -5.81 19.80
N ASP A 346 -15.54 -4.87 19.44
CA ASP A 346 -16.16 -3.87 20.32
C ASP A 346 -15.12 -3.22 21.25
N LEU A 347 -14.04 -2.71 20.65
CA LEU A 347 -12.97 -2.05 21.38
C LEU A 347 -13.52 -0.78 22.04
N PRO A 348 -13.22 -0.52 23.32
CA PRO A 348 -13.61 0.72 23.96
C PRO A 348 -12.94 1.89 23.24
N LYS A 349 -13.69 2.98 23.00
CA LYS A 349 -13.08 4.22 22.50
C LYS A 349 -12.12 4.76 23.56
N GLU A 350 -10.90 5.03 23.14
CA GLU A 350 -9.85 5.62 23.97
C GLU A 350 -9.54 7.03 23.51
N GLU A 351 -9.19 7.92 24.44
CA GLU A 351 -8.74 9.28 24.13
C GLU A 351 -7.44 9.28 23.30
N ASN A 352 -6.56 8.29 23.52
CA ASN A 352 -5.30 8.14 22.80
C ASN A 352 -5.07 6.67 22.45
N PRO A 353 -5.68 6.16 21.36
CA PRO A 353 -5.58 4.75 20.98
C PRO A 353 -4.13 4.26 20.81
N PHE A 354 -3.24 5.12 20.29
CA PHE A 354 -1.81 4.79 20.17
C PHE A 354 -1.10 4.58 21.52
N LEU A 355 -1.61 5.11 22.62
CA LEU A 355 -1.04 4.94 23.96
C LEU A 355 -1.82 3.91 24.80
N GLY A 356 -2.91 3.37 24.26
CA GLY A 356 -3.93 2.63 24.98
C GLY A 356 -3.81 1.11 24.90
N TRP A 357 -4.97 0.45 24.86
CA TRP A 357 -5.11 -1.00 24.88
C TRP A 357 -4.88 -1.60 23.49
N ARG A 358 -3.60 -1.77 23.14
CA ARG A 358 -3.13 -2.20 21.82
C ARG A 358 -2.27 -3.46 21.88
N ALA A 359 -2.36 -4.27 20.82
CA ALA A 359 -1.47 -5.38 20.50
C ALA A 359 -1.31 -6.39 21.64
N ILE A 360 -0.09 -6.56 22.16
CA ILE A 360 0.19 -7.57 23.16
C ILE A 360 -0.57 -7.37 24.47
N ARG A 361 -0.99 -6.13 24.77
CA ARG A 361 -1.82 -5.81 25.94
C ARG A 361 -3.19 -6.45 25.83
N ILE A 362 -3.79 -6.39 24.65
CA ILE A 362 -5.04 -7.08 24.33
C ILE A 362 -4.84 -8.60 24.48
N CYS A 363 -3.76 -9.13 23.92
CA CYS A 363 -3.46 -10.56 23.93
C CYS A 363 -3.20 -11.12 25.33
N LEU A 364 -2.59 -10.34 26.23
CA LEU A 364 -2.36 -10.73 27.62
C LEU A 364 -3.64 -10.71 28.45
N ASP A 365 -4.54 -9.75 28.20
CA ASP A 365 -5.84 -9.67 28.86
C ASP A 365 -6.85 -10.70 28.33
N ARG A 366 -6.83 -10.97 27.01
CA ARG A 366 -7.67 -11.94 26.30
C ARG A 366 -6.84 -13.10 25.76
N LYS A 367 -6.44 -13.99 26.68
CA LYS A 367 -5.54 -15.12 26.39
C LYS A 367 -6.08 -16.08 25.33
N GLU A 368 -7.39 -16.15 25.13
CA GLU A 368 -8.01 -16.95 24.07
C GLU A 368 -7.54 -16.54 22.67
N ILE A 369 -7.34 -15.24 22.42
CA ILE A 369 -6.84 -14.72 21.15
C ILE A 369 -5.37 -15.11 20.99
N LEU A 370 -4.57 -14.87 22.03
CA LEU A 370 -3.14 -15.19 22.07
C LEU A 370 -2.91 -16.69 21.86
N HIS A 371 -3.66 -17.54 22.55
CA HIS A 371 -3.52 -19.00 22.49
C HIS A 371 -3.87 -19.54 21.12
N ALA A 372 -4.99 -19.11 20.53
CA ALA A 372 -5.38 -19.53 19.18
C ALA A 372 -4.29 -19.17 18.16
N GLN A 373 -3.74 -17.94 18.25
CA GLN A 373 -2.70 -17.49 17.33
C GLN A 373 -1.37 -18.22 17.53
N LEU A 374 -0.86 -18.31 18.76
CA LEU A 374 0.41 -18.98 19.04
C LEU A 374 0.36 -20.47 18.70
N ARG A 375 -0.75 -21.16 19.00
CA ARG A 375 -0.94 -22.57 18.61
C ARG A 375 -0.94 -22.73 17.10
N ALA A 376 -1.60 -21.84 16.37
CA ALA A 376 -1.60 -21.83 14.91
C ALA A 376 -0.18 -21.63 14.33
N ILE A 377 0.60 -20.67 14.86
CA ILE A 377 1.98 -20.42 14.41
C ILE A 377 2.89 -21.63 14.70
N LEU A 378 2.80 -22.20 15.90
CA LEU A 378 3.55 -23.40 16.27
C LEU A 378 3.23 -24.57 15.32
N ARG A 379 1.95 -24.84 15.07
CA ARG A 379 1.56 -25.91 14.13
C ARG A 379 2.08 -25.64 12.72
N ALA A 380 2.03 -24.38 12.27
CA ALA A 380 2.51 -24.00 10.94
C ALA A 380 4.04 -24.12 10.79
N SER A 381 4.80 -24.00 11.88
CA SER A 381 6.27 -24.15 11.84
C SER A 381 6.74 -25.56 11.53
N ALA A 382 5.85 -26.56 11.55
CA ALA A 382 6.14 -27.89 11.04
C ALA A 382 6.28 -27.94 9.49
N PHE A 383 5.88 -26.88 8.78
CA PHE A 383 5.82 -26.83 7.31
C PHE A 383 6.84 -25.87 6.67
N GLY A 384 7.57 -25.09 7.47
CA GLY A 384 8.57 -24.14 7.00
C GLY A 384 9.26 -23.41 8.16
N LYS A 385 10.31 -22.64 7.87
CA LYS A 385 11.07 -21.94 8.93
C LYS A 385 10.32 -20.70 9.39
N LEU A 386 9.56 -20.82 10.47
CA LEU A 386 8.87 -19.70 11.11
C LEU A 386 9.66 -19.18 12.31
N ARG A 387 9.49 -17.89 12.60
CA ARG A 387 9.88 -17.23 13.86
C ARG A 387 8.69 -16.50 14.43
N ILE A 388 8.62 -16.36 15.76
CA ILE A 388 7.57 -15.60 16.44
C ILE A 388 8.14 -14.26 16.86
N MET A 389 7.40 -13.18 16.64
CA MET A 389 7.74 -11.86 17.12
C MET A 389 6.58 -11.18 17.83
N PHE A 390 6.81 -10.68 19.05
CA PHE A 390 5.78 -9.96 19.81
C PHE A 390 5.88 -8.43 19.60
N PRO A 391 4.78 -7.75 19.22
CA PRO A 391 4.70 -6.30 19.11
C PRO A 391 4.53 -5.60 20.46
N MET A 392 4.75 -4.29 20.50
CA MET A 392 4.42 -3.36 21.59
C MET A 392 4.95 -3.76 22.98
N VAL A 393 6.05 -4.51 23.02
CA VAL A 393 6.72 -4.87 24.27
C VAL A 393 7.31 -3.61 24.91
N ILE A 394 7.12 -3.47 26.23
CA ILE A 394 7.67 -2.37 27.02
C ILE A 394 8.49 -2.84 28.22
N SER A 395 8.39 -4.12 28.59
CA SER A 395 8.97 -4.65 29.82
C SER A 395 9.51 -6.09 29.67
N VAL A 396 10.41 -6.48 30.57
CA VAL A 396 10.92 -7.87 30.62
C VAL A 396 9.84 -8.83 31.12
N GLU A 397 8.97 -8.33 31.99
CA GLU A 397 7.84 -9.03 32.59
C GLU A 397 6.90 -9.56 31.52
N GLU A 398 6.51 -8.72 30.55
CA GLU A 398 5.67 -9.13 29.41
C GLU A 398 6.33 -10.26 28.61
N VAL A 399 7.62 -10.14 28.29
CA VAL A 399 8.34 -11.17 27.54
C VAL A 399 8.34 -12.51 28.28
N ARG A 400 8.57 -12.49 29.60
CA ARG A 400 8.58 -13.70 30.42
C ARG A 400 7.20 -14.33 30.52
N GLU A 401 6.14 -13.53 30.64
CA GLU A 401 4.77 -14.04 30.63
C GLU A 401 4.45 -14.71 29.28
N LEU A 402 4.75 -14.03 28.17
CA LEU A 402 4.51 -14.55 26.82
C LEU A 402 5.29 -15.84 26.53
N LYS A 403 6.56 -15.93 26.97
CA LYS A 403 7.34 -17.17 26.87
C LYS A 403 6.74 -18.27 27.74
N GLY A 404 6.21 -17.94 28.92
CA GLY A 404 5.50 -18.89 29.79
C GLY A 404 4.25 -19.45 29.11
N GLU A 405 3.45 -18.59 28.48
CA GLU A 405 2.29 -19.01 27.68
C GLU A 405 2.73 -19.86 26.47
N LEU A 406 3.78 -19.46 25.75
CA LEU A 406 4.27 -20.23 24.61
C LEU A 406 4.71 -21.65 25.00
N GLU A 407 5.43 -21.81 26.11
CA GLU A 407 5.86 -23.13 26.61
C GLU A 407 4.69 -24.00 27.08
N LEU A 408 3.65 -23.39 27.67
CA LEU A 408 2.40 -24.07 27.99
C LEU A 408 1.75 -24.63 26.71
N LEU A 409 1.64 -23.82 25.66
CA LEU A 409 1.01 -24.22 24.40
C LEU A 409 1.83 -25.29 23.65
N LYS A 410 3.16 -25.21 23.68
CA LYS A 410 4.04 -26.28 23.17
C LYS A 410 3.75 -27.60 23.89
N ALA A 411 3.61 -27.59 25.23
CA ALA A 411 3.29 -28.80 25.99
C ALA A 411 1.93 -29.39 25.58
N GLN A 412 0.90 -28.56 25.41
CA GLN A 412 -0.41 -29.00 24.95
C GLN A 412 -0.34 -29.62 23.55
N LEU A 413 0.36 -29.00 22.60
CA LEU A 413 0.52 -29.54 21.25
C LEU A 413 1.25 -30.89 21.24
N ARG A 414 2.24 -31.08 22.13
CA ARG A 414 2.90 -32.39 22.33
C ARG A 414 1.92 -33.45 22.81
N GLU A 415 1.08 -33.12 23.80
CA GLU A 415 0.06 -34.04 24.32
C GLU A 415 -1.01 -34.38 23.28
N GLU A 416 -1.40 -33.41 22.44
CA GLU A 416 -2.32 -33.60 21.33
C GLU A 416 -1.70 -34.35 20.12
N GLY A 417 -0.39 -34.61 20.13
CA GLY A 417 0.32 -35.25 19.03
C GLY A 417 0.43 -34.39 17.77
N LYS A 418 0.39 -33.05 17.91
CA LYS A 418 0.55 -32.10 16.81
C LYS A 418 2.00 -31.64 16.71
N ALA A 419 2.59 -31.78 15.53
CA ALA A 419 3.98 -31.38 15.28
C ALA A 419 4.15 -29.86 15.26
N PHE A 420 5.32 -29.39 15.68
CA PHE A 420 5.81 -28.02 15.57
C PHE A 420 7.36 -28.02 15.60
N ASP A 421 7.99 -26.93 15.17
CA ASP A 421 9.45 -26.72 15.33
C ASP A 421 9.80 -26.42 16.79
N GLU A 422 10.44 -27.37 17.49
CA GLU A 422 10.92 -27.21 18.87
C GLU A 422 12.02 -26.14 18.98
N THR A 423 12.66 -25.77 17.87
CA THR A 423 13.72 -24.76 17.76
C THR A 423 13.22 -23.42 17.23
N ILE A 424 11.91 -23.20 17.22
CA ILE A 424 11.32 -21.93 16.79
C ILE A 424 11.89 -20.76 17.60
N GLU A 425 12.44 -19.78 16.89
CA GLU A 425 13.05 -18.58 17.48
C GLU A 425 11.96 -17.58 17.88
N VAL A 426 12.15 -16.92 19.02
CA VAL A 426 11.22 -15.96 19.60
C VAL A 426 11.91 -14.61 19.78
N GLY A 427 11.47 -13.62 19.01
CA GLY A 427 11.94 -12.24 19.08
C GLY A 427 10.88 -11.28 19.61
N VAL A 428 11.27 -10.02 19.73
CA VAL A 428 10.35 -8.93 20.06
C VAL A 428 10.56 -7.75 19.12
N MET A 429 9.48 -7.04 18.86
CA MET A 429 9.56 -5.77 18.16
C MET A 429 10.04 -4.70 19.14
N VAL A 430 11.15 -4.04 18.81
CA VAL A 430 11.66 -2.90 19.55
C VAL A 430 11.13 -1.63 18.90
N GLU A 431 9.87 -1.33 19.20
CA GLU A 431 9.14 -0.19 18.65
C GLU A 431 8.71 0.81 19.73
N THR A 432 9.12 0.60 20.97
CA THR A 432 8.86 1.52 22.08
C THR A 432 10.17 2.07 22.65
N PRO A 433 10.22 3.34 23.07
CA PRO A 433 11.40 3.90 23.73
C PRO A 433 11.76 3.14 25.00
N ALA A 434 10.76 2.57 25.69
CA ALA A 434 10.97 1.69 26.82
C ALA A 434 11.80 0.46 26.42
N ALA A 435 11.35 -0.31 25.42
CA ALA A 435 12.09 -1.48 24.92
C ALA A 435 13.50 -1.13 24.45
N ALA A 436 13.68 0.00 23.74
CA ALA A 436 15.00 0.45 23.34
C ALA A 436 15.90 0.77 24.55
N THR A 437 15.35 1.43 25.57
CA THR A 437 16.07 1.78 26.81
C THR A 437 16.52 0.53 27.59
N ILE A 438 15.68 -0.50 27.66
CA ILE A 438 15.97 -1.75 28.36
C ILE A 438 16.48 -2.87 27.43
N ALA A 439 16.92 -2.54 26.21
CA ALA A 439 17.28 -3.53 25.19
C ALA A 439 18.30 -4.57 25.68
N ARG A 440 19.28 -4.19 26.52
CA ARG A 440 20.24 -5.14 27.12
C ARG A 440 19.59 -6.20 28.02
N HIS A 441 18.48 -5.88 28.67
CA HIS A 441 17.75 -6.83 29.49
C HIS A 441 16.86 -7.73 28.62
N LEU A 442 16.18 -7.16 27.64
CA LEU A 442 15.38 -7.92 26.68
C LEU A 442 16.23 -8.87 25.83
N ALA A 443 17.44 -8.44 25.45
CA ALA A 443 18.37 -9.21 24.63
C ALA A 443 18.80 -10.51 25.30
N LYS A 444 18.67 -10.67 26.61
CA LYS A 444 18.95 -11.94 27.31
C LYS A 444 17.79 -12.93 27.22
N GLU A 445 16.59 -12.45 26.97
CA GLU A 445 15.34 -13.21 27.06
C GLU A 445 14.82 -13.67 25.70
N VAL A 446 15.21 -13.02 24.60
CA VAL A 446 14.67 -13.22 23.24
C VAL A 446 15.78 -13.59 22.26
N ASP A 447 15.49 -14.28 21.16
CA ASP A 447 16.51 -14.74 20.20
C ASP A 447 16.96 -13.65 19.22
N PHE A 448 16.08 -12.69 18.94
CA PHE A 448 16.35 -11.58 18.02
C PHE A 448 15.50 -10.35 18.33
N PHE A 449 15.87 -9.22 17.73
CA PHE A 449 15.04 -8.01 17.69
C PHE A 449 14.61 -7.68 16.26
N SER A 450 13.46 -7.02 16.12
CA SER A 450 13.18 -6.22 14.93
C SER A 450 12.73 -4.82 15.33
N ILE A 451 13.36 -3.78 14.79
CA ILE A 451 13.01 -2.40 15.14
C ILE A 451 11.82 -1.95 14.29
N GLY A 452 10.70 -1.62 14.95
CA GLY A 452 9.55 -0.96 14.34
C GLY A 452 9.74 0.55 14.38
N THR A 453 10.47 1.12 13.42
CA THR A 453 10.82 2.55 13.44
C THR A 453 9.62 3.47 13.35
N ASN A 454 8.50 3.02 12.79
CA ASN A 454 7.29 3.83 12.68
C ASN A 454 6.77 4.24 14.07
N ASP A 455 6.52 3.23 14.90
CA ASP A 455 6.05 3.39 16.27
C ASP A 455 7.17 3.94 17.19
N LEU A 456 8.43 3.51 16.99
CA LEU A 456 9.57 4.05 17.77
C LEU A 456 9.72 5.56 17.58
N THR A 457 9.61 6.05 16.35
CA THR A 457 9.66 7.48 16.03
C THR A 457 8.52 8.22 16.69
N GLN A 458 7.29 7.71 16.53
CA GLN A 458 6.09 8.30 17.12
C GLN A 458 6.21 8.49 18.62
N TYR A 459 6.61 7.45 19.37
CA TYR A 459 6.70 7.53 20.82
C TYR A 459 7.95 8.27 21.32
N THR A 460 9.06 8.26 20.56
CA THR A 460 10.27 9.00 20.93
C THR A 460 10.06 10.51 20.76
N LEU A 461 9.38 10.91 19.69
CA LEU A 461 9.15 12.32 19.36
C LEU A 461 7.81 12.84 19.91
N ALA A 462 6.94 11.96 20.40
CA ALA A 462 5.56 12.25 20.79
C ALA A 462 4.77 12.90 19.63
N VAL A 463 4.91 12.34 18.42
CA VAL A 463 4.25 12.81 17.20
C VAL A 463 3.45 11.67 16.60
N ASP A 464 2.13 11.82 16.57
CA ASP A 464 1.22 10.88 15.90
C ASP A 464 1.49 10.87 14.40
N ARG A 465 1.76 9.68 13.84
CA ARG A 465 2.02 9.48 12.41
C ARG A 465 0.81 9.80 11.52
N GLY A 466 -0.41 9.70 12.06
CA GLY A 466 -1.65 10.06 11.36
C GLY A 466 -1.97 11.56 11.40
N ASN A 467 -1.21 12.37 12.15
CA ASN A 467 -1.52 13.77 12.36
C ASN A 467 -0.81 14.68 11.34
N GLU A 468 -1.54 15.10 10.31
CA GLU A 468 -1.02 15.95 9.24
C GLU A 468 -0.43 17.28 9.73
N LEU A 469 -1.01 17.91 10.76
CA LEU A 469 -0.59 19.22 11.26
C LEU A 469 0.84 19.23 11.81
N ILE A 470 1.27 18.09 12.36
CA ILE A 470 2.59 17.91 12.98
C ILE A 470 3.45 16.87 12.25
N SER A 471 3.04 16.44 11.07
CA SER A 471 3.78 15.50 10.22
C SER A 471 5.24 15.92 9.96
N HIS A 472 5.51 17.22 9.85
CA HIS A 472 6.86 17.78 9.71
C HIS A 472 7.79 17.52 10.90
N LEU A 473 7.25 17.19 12.08
CA LEU A 473 8.01 16.79 13.27
C LEU A 473 8.28 15.28 13.31
N TYR A 474 7.53 14.49 12.56
CA TYR A 474 7.76 13.05 12.46
C TYR A 474 9.02 12.79 11.61
N ASN A 475 10.15 12.57 12.28
CA ASN A 475 11.43 12.36 11.63
C ASN A 475 12.17 11.13 12.18
N PRO A 476 12.08 9.97 11.49
CA PRO A 476 12.83 8.78 11.85
C PRO A 476 14.36 8.95 11.77
N MET A 477 14.84 9.92 10.99
CA MET A 477 16.27 10.29 10.83
C MET A 477 16.70 11.34 11.86
N SER A 478 16.02 11.41 13.00
CA SER A 478 16.40 12.28 14.11
C SER A 478 17.55 11.64 14.92
N PRO A 479 18.46 12.46 15.49
CA PRO A 479 19.53 11.94 16.35
C PRO A 479 19.02 11.10 17.53
N SER A 480 17.86 11.44 18.10
CA SER A 480 17.23 10.69 19.19
C SER A 480 16.84 9.27 18.75
N VAL A 481 16.15 9.13 17.62
CA VAL A 481 15.72 7.83 17.10
C VAL A 481 16.91 6.98 16.66
N LEU A 482 17.88 7.56 15.95
CA LEU A 482 19.08 6.85 15.51
C LEU A 482 19.95 6.38 16.69
N THR A 483 20.04 7.18 17.76
CA THR A 483 20.73 6.75 19.00
C THR A 483 20.05 5.53 19.62
N LEU A 484 18.71 5.51 19.67
CA LEU A 484 17.95 4.35 20.16
C LEU A 484 18.15 3.13 19.26
N ILE A 485 18.13 3.30 17.93
CA ILE A 485 18.42 2.22 16.98
C ILE A 485 19.81 1.62 17.26
N LYS A 486 20.85 2.46 17.39
CA LYS A 486 22.22 1.99 17.68
C LYS A 486 22.28 1.21 18.99
N GLN A 487 21.64 1.74 20.03
CA GLN A 487 21.60 1.12 21.34
C GLN A 487 20.97 -0.28 21.29
N VAL A 488 19.93 -0.47 20.48
CA VAL A 488 19.26 -1.76 20.31
C VAL A 488 20.14 -2.75 19.56
N ILE A 489 20.76 -2.32 18.45
CA ILE A 489 21.70 -3.14 17.68
C ILE A 489 22.83 -3.61 18.59
N ASP A 490 23.49 -2.69 19.30
CA ASP A 490 24.59 -3.00 20.21
C ASP A 490 24.18 -3.95 21.34
N ALA A 491 22.95 -3.80 21.86
CA ALA A 491 22.43 -4.69 22.89
C ALA A 491 22.23 -6.13 22.37
N SER A 492 21.79 -6.31 21.13
CA SER A 492 21.67 -7.63 20.52
C SER A 492 23.03 -8.29 20.29
N HIS A 493 23.97 -7.55 19.70
CA HIS A 493 25.31 -8.05 19.39
C HIS A 493 26.10 -8.39 20.65
N ALA A 494 25.91 -7.65 21.74
CA ALA A 494 26.54 -7.95 23.03
C ALA A 494 26.13 -9.32 23.61
N GLU A 495 24.96 -9.83 23.25
CA GLU A 495 24.46 -11.16 23.65
C GLU A 495 24.62 -12.21 22.52
N GLY A 496 25.31 -11.87 21.42
CA GLY A 496 25.53 -12.75 20.27
C GLY A 496 24.26 -12.98 19.42
N LYS A 497 23.32 -12.04 19.49
CA LYS A 497 22.05 -12.06 18.76
C LYS A 497 22.08 -11.02 17.65
N TRP A 498 21.02 -10.96 16.86
CA TRP A 498 20.91 -10.09 15.70
C TRP A 498 19.70 -9.15 15.83
N THR A 499 19.77 -8.01 15.15
CA THR A 499 18.70 -7.02 15.06
C THR A 499 18.32 -6.76 13.62
N GLY A 500 17.05 -7.01 13.30
CA GLY A 500 16.42 -6.59 12.06
C GLY A 500 15.68 -5.25 12.18
N MET A 501 15.13 -4.78 11.06
CA MET A 501 14.28 -3.59 11.03
C MET A 501 13.16 -3.78 10.02
N CYS A 502 11.91 -3.71 10.48
CA CYS A 502 10.73 -3.85 9.64
C CYS A 502 9.91 -2.57 9.45
N GLY A 503 10.34 -1.48 10.10
CA GLY A 503 9.77 -0.15 9.87
C GLY A 503 10.21 0.45 8.53
N GLU A 504 9.54 1.51 8.08
CA GLU A 504 9.75 2.08 6.74
C GLU A 504 11.17 2.58 6.51
N LEU A 505 11.88 2.93 7.59
CA LEU A 505 13.28 3.36 7.54
C LEU A 505 14.21 2.31 6.90
N ALA A 506 13.90 1.01 7.01
CA ALA A 506 14.68 -0.05 6.35
C ALA A 506 14.61 0.03 4.82
N GLY A 507 13.49 0.54 4.28
CA GLY A 507 13.28 0.75 2.85
C GLY A 507 13.64 2.16 2.36
N ASP A 508 14.21 3.00 3.23
CA ASP A 508 14.60 4.37 2.89
C ASP A 508 16.05 4.43 2.41
N GLU A 509 16.24 4.86 1.17
CA GLU A 509 17.55 4.99 0.52
C GLU A 509 18.50 5.90 1.31
N ARG A 510 17.97 6.93 1.99
CA ARG A 510 18.75 7.90 2.77
C ARG A 510 19.31 7.29 4.06
N ALA A 511 18.62 6.30 4.62
CA ALA A 511 18.98 5.67 5.88
C ALA A 511 19.87 4.44 5.70
N THR A 512 19.87 3.84 4.49
CA THR A 512 20.52 2.55 4.23
C THR A 512 21.99 2.52 4.68
N LEU A 513 22.76 3.55 4.31
CA LEU A 513 24.18 3.63 4.67
C LEU A 513 24.39 3.76 6.18
N LEU A 514 23.53 4.53 6.86
CA LEU A 514 23.59 4.67 8.32
C LEU A 514 23.27 3.36 9.00
N LEU A 515 22.14 2.73 8.64
CA LEU A 515 21.70 1.47 9.23
C LEU A 515 22.74 0.36 9.04
N LEU A 516 23.31 0.28 7.83
CA LEU A 516 24.40 -0.64 7.53
C LEU A 516 25.62 -0.35 8.40
N GLY A 517 26.08 0.91 8.46
CA GLY A 517 27.23 1.30 9.28
C GLY A 517 27.03 1.14 10.79
N MET A 518 25.78 1.25 11.27
CA MET A 518 25.40 0.97 12.64
C MET A 518 25.45 -0.52 12.99
N GLY A 519 25.50 -1.40 11.97
CA GLY A 519 25.57 -2.85 12.11
C GLY A 519 24.22 -3.55 12.10
N LEU A 520 23.20 -2.99 11.43
CA LEU A 520 21.91 -3.68 11.29
C LEU A 520 22.08 -4.99 10.51
N ASP A 521 21.55 -6.09 11.02
CA ASP A 521 21.76 -7.43 10.46
C ASP A 521 20.72 -7.81 9.38
N GLU A 522 19.51 -7.26 9.49
CA GLU A 522 18.37 -7.60 8.63
C GLU A 522 17.52 -6.36 8.28
N PHE A 523 17.17 -6.23 7.00
CA PHE A 523 16.36 -5.14 6.46
C PHE A 523 15.06 -5.69 5.88
N SER A 524 13.92 -5.43 6.51
CA SER A 524 12.60 -5.86 6.04
C SER A 524 11.74 -4.69 5.59
N MET A 525 11.31 -4.70 4.33
CA MET A 525 10.66 -3.55 3.68
C MET A 525 9.58 -3.95 2.69
N SER A 526 8.88 -2.98 2.10
CA SER A 526 8.02 -3.29 0.95
C SER A 526 8.85 -3.94 -0.17
N SER A 527 8.33 -5.00 -0.79
CA SER A 527 9.07 -5.78 -1.79
C SER A 527 9.66 -4.94 -2.92
N ILE A 528 8.99 -3.85 -3.31
CA ILE A 528 9.46 -2.93 -4.36
C ILE A 528 10.75 -2.18 -4.02
N SER A 529 11.06 -2.00 -2.73
CA SER A 529 12.26 -1.28 -2.28
C SER A 529 13.50 -2.17 -2.26
N ILE A 530 13.33 -3.49 -2.19
CA ILE A 530 14.41 -4.48 -2.04
C ILE A 530 15.53 -4.28 -3.07
N PRO A 531 15.26 -4.15 -4.38
CA PRO A 531 16.34 -4.01 -5.36
C PRO A 531 17.18 -2.76 -5.14
N ARG A 532 16.56 -1.65 -4.73
CA ARG A 532 17.24 -0.36 -4.53
C ARG A 532 18.13 -0.39 -3.30
N ILE A 533 17.62 -0.90 -2.19
CA ILE A 533 18.41 -1.05 -0.96
C ILE A 533 19.55 -2.05 -1.18
N LYS A 534 19.28 -3.15 -1.89
CA LYS A 534 20.31 -4.12 -2.30
C LYS A 534 21.38 -3.48 -3.20
N LYS A 535 21.02 -2.58 -4.13
CA LYS A 535 21.98 -1.81 -4.95
C LYS A 535 22.90 -0.96 -4.07
N ILE A 536 22.34 -0.21 -3.12
CA ILE A 536 23.12 0.65 -2.22
C ILE A 536 24.09 -0.18 -1.37
N ILE A 537 23.61 -1.26 -0.73
CA ILE A 537 24.44 -2.16 0.07
C ILE A 537 25.60 -2.71 -0.77
N ARG A 538 25.31 -3.23 -1.96
CA ARG A 538 26.31 -3.89 -2.83
C ARG A 538 27.35 -2.94 -3.41
N ASN A 539 27.05 -1.64 -3.48
CA ASN A 539 27.98 -0.62 -3.94
C ASN A 539 28.74 0.05 -2.79
N SER A 540 28.45 -0.30 -1.54
CA SER A 540 29.06 0.30 -0.35
C SER A 540 30.24 -0.52 0.17
N ASN A 541 31.16 0.15 0.87
CA ASN A 541 32.17 -0.47 1.71
C ASN A 541 31.75 -0.33 3.18
N PHE A 542 31.70 -1.44 3.91
CA PHE A 542 31.21 -1.50 5.29
C PHE A 542 32.02 -0.63 6.25
N GLU A 543 33.35 -0.65 6.16
CA GLU A 543 34.21 0.17 7.03
C GLU A 543 33.99 1.67 6.80
N ASP A 544 33.78 2.09 5.55
CA ASP A 544 33.47 3.48 5.22
C ASP A 544 32.12 3.91 5.81
N VAL A 545 31.06 3.09 5.64
CA VAL A 545 29.72 3.45 6.15
C VAL A 545 29.63 3.37 7.67
N LYS A 546 30.46 2.54 8.31
CA LYS A 546 30.60 2.51 9.77
C LYS A 546 31.15 3.82 10.31
N ALA A 547 32.21 4.35 9.68
CA ALA A 547 32.74 5.67 10.05
C ALA A 547 31.69 6.78 9.83
N LEU A 548 30.92 6.71 8.74
CA LEU A 548 29.79 7.60 8.49
C LEU A 548 28.73 7.53 9.61
N ALA A 549 28.33 6.33 10.02
CA ALA A 549 27.35 6.13 11.08
C ALA A 549 27.83 6.72 12.42
N ASP A 550 29.10 6.52 12.77
CA ASP A 550 29.69 7.09 13.99
C ASP A 550 29.72 8.63 13.93
N GLU A 551 30.03 9.24 12.77
CA GLU A 551 29.99 10.69 12.60
C GLU A 551 28.56 11.25 12.68
N ALA A 552 27.60 10.58 12.03
CA ALA A 552 26.20 10.95 12.00
C ALA A 552 25.56 10.91 13.40
N LEU A 553 25.85 9.88 14.20
CA LEU A 553 25.33 9.73 15.56
C LEU A 553 25.82 10.82 16.53
N ASN A 554 26.91 11.52 16.19
CA ASN A 554 27.42 12.65 16.97
C ASN A 554 26.80 14.01 16.59
N GLN A 555 25.96 14.05 15.55
CA GLN A 555 25.32 15.30 15.12
C GLN A 555 24.12 15.66 16.01
N PRO A 556 23.97 16.94 16.41
CA PRO A 556 22.90 17.36 17.31
C PRO A 556 21.56 17.57 16.60
N THR A 557 21.55 17.71 15.27
CA THR A 557 20.34 17.98 14.48
C THR A 557 20.21 17.03 13.30
N ALA A 558 18.97 16.82 12.84
CA ALA A 558 18.71 15.99 11.65
C ALA A 558 19.26 16.62 10.36
N GLU A 559 19.31 17.96 10.29
CA GLU A 559 19.88 18.66 9.13
C GLU A 559 21.40 18.45 9.04
N ASP A 560 22.12 18.62 10.15
CA ASP A 560 23.56 18.36 10.22
C ASP A 560 23.87 16.91 9.84
N LEU A 561 23.08 15.97 10.35
CA LEU A 561 23.18 14.55 10.04
C LEU A 561 22.99 14.28 8.54
N MET A 562 21.94 14.83 7.94
CA MET A 562 21.68 14.67 6.51
C MET A 562 22.80 15.29 5.65
N ASN A 563 23.39 16.40 6.09
CA ASN A 563 24.53 17.01 5.41
C ASN A 563 25.74 16.07 5.37
N VAL A 564 26.01 15.35 6.47
CA VAL A 564 27.07 14.32 6.51
C VAL A 564 26.78 13.19 5.53
N VAL A 565 25.55 12.67 5.52
CA VAL A 565 25.13 11.59 4.61
C VAL A 565 25.25 12.02 3.15
N ASN A 566 24.74 13.20 2.80
CA ASN A 566 24.77 13.71 1.43
C ASN A 566 26.21 13.91 0.94
N LYS A 567 27.08 14.48 1.78
CA LYS A 567 28.49 14.66 1.47
C LYS A 567 29.18 13.30 1.22
N PHE A 568 28.89 12.29 2.02
CA PHE A 568 29.43 10.96 1.83
C PHE A 568 29.00 10.34 0.49
N ILE A 569 27.72 10.49 0.13
CA ILE A 569 27.18 10.02 -1.15
C ILE A 569 27.90 10.70 -2.32
N GLU A 570 28.12 12.02 -2.25
CA GLU A 570 28.84 12.79 -3.27
C GLU A 570 30.31 12.32 -3.41
N GLU A 571 31.01 12.11 -2.29
CA GLU A 571 32.43 11.73 -2.30
C GLU A 571 32.66 10.28 -2.75
N LYS A 572 31.77 9.36 -2.39
CA LYS A 572 31.90 7.92 -2.68
C LYS A 572 31.18 7.48 -3.95
N THR A 573 30.54 8.41 -4.67
CA THR A 573 29.85 8.14 -5.95
C THR A 573 28.82 7.01 -5.84
N LEU A 574 28.07 6.98 -4.73
CA LEU A 574 27.13 5.90 -4.38
C LEU A 574 25.74 6.05 -5.03
N CYS A 575 25.57 6.98 -5.98
CA CYS A 575 24.32 7.20 -6.72
C CYS A 575 24.55 7.14 -8.24
#